data_AF-A0A4R8T2M6-F1
#
_entry.id   AF-A0A4R8T2M6-F1
#
_cell.length_a   1.000
_cell.length_b   1.000
_cell.length_c   1.000
_cell.angle_alpha   90.00
_cell.angle_beta   90.00
_cell.angle_gamma   90.00
#
_symmetry.space_group_name_H-M   'P 1'
#
loop_
_entity.id
_entity.type
_entity.pdbx_description
1 polymer ?
#
loop_
_entity_poly.entity_id
_entity_poly.type
_entity_poly.pdbx_seq_one_letter_code
_entity_poly.pdbx_strand_id
1 'polypeptide(L)'
;MRPTQHPFLDFFAPTEDVLIGDELGNIYYYVVEWPSAFDVSRDGWHGTTTKVASISVHTQQICALSWTPNGYGFISGANDNLACYVEIERILKQRMQHPSERDNHSREGSNTLHQGTLSKRRNGSRRTWMRDSMESYVYGTYPVTKFGPDGETRNATLDPEDDVIPVRRGQEKHCWKHDAAVKAIAFCPWQDNLVATGGGSNDKCIHFWHVGSEALLATIVVSAQVTSLIWSTTRPEIAATFGYPTPDHPYRVAVFSWPSCKQVGAIAWSGGPRALSAIPYPKGPADAPKGSRTAREGTIIVASSDRSIKFHEIWPEGSKATFGGFGMLGGSDILEGLDGIEKEGDVIR
;
A
#
# COMPACT_ATOMS: atom_id res chain seq x y z
N MET A 1 -7.01 15.80 0.85
CA MET A 1 -8.07 15.51 1.84
C MET A 1 -9.36 15.43 1.08
N ARG A 2 -10.12 14.36 1.25
CA ARG A 2 -11.32 14.15 0.46
C ARG A 2 -12.47 14.96 1.05
N PRO A 3 -13.18 15.81 0.29
CA PRO A 3 -14.35 16.48 0.81
C PRO A 3 -15.46 15.51 1.23
N THR A 4 -16.14 15.93 2.28
CA THR A 4 -17.04 15.14 3.13
C THR A 4 -18.46 15.62 2.97
N GLN A 5 -19.43 14.74 3.17
CA GLN A 5 -20.82 15.14 3.38
C GLN A 5 -21.07 15.14 4.88
N HIS A 6 -20.58 16.17 5.58
CA HIS A 6 -21.00 16.36 6.95
C HIS A 6 -22.54 16.59 6.92
N PRO A 7 -23.34 15.76 7.62
CA PRO A 7 -24.79 15.68 7.38
C PRO A 7 -25.54 16.97 7.74
N PHE A 8 -24.90 17.89 8.46
CA PHE A 8 -25.52 19.11 8.97
C PHE A 8 -24.87 20.42 8.51
N LEU A 9 -23.71 20.40 7.82
CA LEU A 9 -22.97 21.61 7.41
C LEU A 9 -22.06 21.36 6.19
N ASP A 10 -21.82 22.40 5.39
CA ASP A 10 -20.90 22.39 4.24
C ASP A 10 -19.41 22.54 4.61
N PHE A 11 -18.95 21.89 5.70
CA PHE A 11 -17.53 21.86 6.07
C PHE A 11 -16.91 20.48 5.85
N PHE A 12 -15.60 20.45 5.60
CA PHE A 12 -14.86 19.21 5.42
C PHE A 12 -14.44 18.58 6.75
N ALA A 13 -14.92 17.38 7.02
CA ALA A 13 -14.44 16.55 8.12
C ALA A 13 -13.10 15.88 7.73
N PRO A 14 -12.19 15.66 8.69
CA PRO A 14 -11.00 14.85 8.47
C PRO A 14 -11.38 13.44 8.03
N THR A 15 -10.70 12.93 6.99
CA THR A 15 -10.93 11.59 6.42
C THR A 15 -9.71 10.70 6.52
N GLU A 16 -9.95 9.41 6.68
CA GLU A 16 -8.95 8.34 6.66
C GLU A 16 -9.40 7.20 5.73
N ASP A 17 -8.45 6.67 4.95
CA ASP A 17 -8.67 5.54 4.05
C ASP A 17 -8.24 4.23 4.73
N VAL A 18 -9.15 3.27 4.86
CA VAL A 18 -8.92 2.00 5.58
C VAL A 18 -9.13 0.81 4.64
N LEU A 19 -8.18 -0.12 4.63
CA LEU A 19 -8.31 -1.42 3.94
C LEU A 19 -8.45 -2.53 4.96
N ILE A 20 -9.39 -3.44 4.72
CA ILE A 20 -9.62 -4.61 5.57
C ILE A 20 -9.64 -5.84 4.67
N GLY A 21 -8.74 -6.79 4.90
CA GLY A 21 -8.76 -8.09 4.23
C GLY A 21 -9.48 -9.15 5.06
N ASP A 22 -10.07 -10.15 4.41
CA ASP A 22 -10.70 -11.29 5.07
C ASP A 22 -10.01 -12.64 4.74
N GLU A 23 -10.55 -13.73 5.31
CA GLU A 23 -10.04 -15.10 5.14
C GLU A 23 -10.37 -15.72 3.78
N LEU A 24 -11.31 -15.13 3.04
CA LEU A 24 -11.79 -15.63 1.74
C LEU A 24 -11.07 -14.97 0.56
N GLY A 25 -10.24 -13.94 0.82
CA GLY A 25 -9.50 -13.21 -0.21
C GLY A 25 -10.17 -11.92 -0.67
N ASN A 26 -11.18 -11.44 0.05
CA ASN A 26 -11.78 -10.14 -0.21
C ASN A 26 -11.04 -9.04 0.56
N ILE A 27 -11.01 -7.86 -0.04
CA ILE A 27 -10.49 -6.63 0.53
C ILE A 27 -11.60 -5.59 0.47
N TYR A 28 -11.90 -4.99 1.61
CA TYR A 28 -12.89 -3.95 1.75
C TYR A 28 -12.20 -2.62 1.93
N TYR A 29 -12.56 -1.67 1.07
CA TYR A 29 -12.03 -0.33 1.13
C TYR A 29 -13.06 0.60 1.74
N TYR A 30 -12.71 1.20 2.87
CA TYR A 30 -13.53 2.13 3.63
C TYR A 30 -12.93 3.53 3.64
N VAL A 31 -13.80 4.53 3.68
CA VAL A 31 -13.48 5.90 4.09
C VAL A 31 -14.11 6.13 5.45
N VAL A 32 -13.29 6.56 6.40
CA VAL A 32 -13.72 6.96 7.74
C VAL A 32 -13.67 8.47 7.83
N GLU A 33 -14.79 9.08 8.19
CA GLU A 33 -14.93 10.51 8.49
C GLU A 33 -14.93 10.69 10.00
N TRP A 34 -13.97 11.47 10.51
CA TRP A 34 -13.80 11.72 11.93
C TRP A 34 -14.50 13.02 12.34
N PRO A 35 -15.31 13.03 13.41
CA PRO A 35 -15.94 14.24 13.88
C PRO A 35 -14.93 15.11 14.64
N SER A 36 -15.07 16.44 14.54
CA SER A 36 -14.41 17.31 15.51
C SER A 36 -15.17 17.29 16.85
N ALA A 37 -14.52 17.70 17.94
CA ALA A 37 -15.20 17.85 19.24
C ALA A 37 -16.41 18.80 19.15
N PHE A 38 -16.34 19.78 18.25
CA PHE A 38 -17.43 20.72 17.99
C PHE A 38 -18.62 20.03 17.32
N ASP A 39 -18.40 19.21 16.29
CA ASP A 39 -19.45 18.49 15.57
C ASP A 39 -20.19 17.50 16.49
N VAL A 40 -19.45 16.80 17.37
CA VAL A 40 -20.06 15.93 18.39
C VAL A 40 -20.96 16.74 19.33
N SER A 41 -20.48 17.89 19.81
CA SER A 41 -21.20 18.68 20.82
C SER A 41 -22.43 19.42 20.27
N ARG A 42 -22.35 19.90 19.03
CA ARG A 42 -23.40 20.70 18.41
C ARG A 42 -24.47 19.82 17.75
N ASP A 43 -24.04 18.80 17.00
CA ASP A 43 -24.92 18.03 16.13
C ASP A 43 -25.08 16.57 16.57
N GLY A 44 -24.33 16.10 17.57
CA GLY A 44 -24.33 14.70 17.97
C GLY A 44 -23.75 13.76 16.91
N TRP A 45 -23.01 14.28 15.93
CA TRP A 45 -22.40 13.47 14.89
C TRP A 45 -21.10 12.83 15.39
N HIS A 46 -21.01 11.50 15.29
CA HIS A 46 -19.89 10.72 15.81
C HIS A 46 -18.93 10.24 14.71
N GLY A 47 -19.01 10.84 13.52
CA GLY A 47 -18.29 10.37 12.34
C GLY A 47 -19.11 9.38 11.53
N THR A 48 -18.54 8.92 10.42
CA THR A 48 -19.19 7.97 9.52
C THR A 48 -18.14 7.05 8.91
N THR A 49 -18.53 5.80 8.65
CA THR A 49 -17.68 4.82 7.98
C THR A 49 -18.40 4.31 6.77
N THR A 50 -17.87 4.58 5.59
CA THR A 50 -18.50 4.28 4.30
C THR A 50 -17.66 3.25 3.57
N LYS A 51 -18.28 2.11 3.23
CA LYS A 51 -17.65 1.11 2.36
C LYS A 51 -17.68 1.63 0.93
N VAL A 52 -16.51 1.88 0.36
CA VAL A 52 -16.35 2.41 -1.00
C VAL A 52 -16.26 1.29 -2.03
N ALA A 53 -15.51 0.23 -1.73
CA ALA A 53 -15.31 -0.88 -2.68
C ALA A 53 -15.21 -2.23 -1.97
N SER A 54 -15.60 -3.27 -2.71
CA SER A 54 -15.37 -4.67 -2.37
C SER A 54 -14.50 -5.30 -3.45
N ILE A 55 -13.29 -5.72 -3.08
CA ILE A 55 -12.23 -6.09 -4.01
C ILE A 55 -11.88 -7.57 -3.82
N SER A 56 -12.17 -8.38 -4.81
CA SER A 56 -12.00 -9.84 -4.80
C SER A 56 -10.97 -10.26 -5.85
N VAL A 57 -9.70 -9.94 -5.59
CA VAL A 57 -8.55 -10.27 -6.47
C VAL A 57 -7.78 -11.50 -6.00
N HIS A 58 -8.01 -11.95 -4.76
CA HIS A 58 -7.42 -13.16 -4.17
C HIS A 58 -8.46 -14.26 -3.97
N THR A 59 -8.01 -15.50 -3.81
CA THR A 59 -8.88 -16.67 -3.55
C THR A 59 -8.67 -17.31 -2.18
N GLN A 60 -7.77 -16.74 -1.38
CA GLN A 60 -7.45 -17.20 -0.03
C GLN A 60 -7.16 -15.99 0.87
N GLN A 61 -7.06 -16.24 2.18
CA GLN A 61 -6.83 -15.23 3.21
C GLN A 61 -5.83 -14.16 2.82
N ILE A 62 -6.26 -12.90 2.98
CA ILE A 62 -5.40 -11.73 2.91
C ILE A 62 -4.52 -11.70 4.17
N CYS A 63 -3.21 -11.70 3.98
CA CYS A 63 -2.23 -11.70 5.08
C CYS A 63 -1.31 -10.48 5.09
N ALA A 64 -1.38 -9.64 4.05
CA ALA A 64 -0.70 -8.36 3.97
C ALA A 64 -1.47 -7.32 3.14
N LEU A 65 -1.42 -6.07 3.59
CA LEU A 65 -1.91 -4.89 2.88
C LEU A 65 -0.89 -3.77 3.08
N SER A 66 -0.51 -3.10 1.99
CA SER A 66 0.44 -1.99 2.04
C SER A 66 0.03 -0.90 1.06
N TRP A 67 -0.26 0.29 1.56
CA TRP A 67 -0.49 1.47 0.73
C TRP A 67 0.81 1.90 0.04
N THR A 68 0.71 2.34 -1.21
CA THR A 68 1.78 3.12 -1.84
C THR A 68 2.05 4.40 -1.03
N PRO A 69 3.30 4.90 -0.94
CA PRO A 69 3.60 6.11 -0.17
C PRO A 69 2.81 7.36 -0.59
N ASN A 70 2.38 7.43 -1.85
CA ASN A 70 1.56 8.52 -2.39
C ASN A 70 0.03 8.30 -2.25
N GLY A 71 -0.39 7.16 -1.72
CA GLY A 71 -1.81 6.80 -1.53
C GLY A 71 -2.60 6.49 -2.81
N TYR A 72 -1.98 6.43 -3.99
CA TYR A 72 -2.69 6.20 -5.26
C TYR A 72 -3.02 4.73 -5.54
N GLY A 73 -2.43 3.81 -4.79
CA GLY A 73 -2.74 2.39 -4.86
C GLY A 73 -2.28 1.65 -3.62
N PHE A 74 -2.45 0.34 -3.63
CA PHE A 74 -1.94 -0.53 -2.58
C PHE A 74 -1.56 -1.89 -3.17
N ILE A 75 -0.73 -2.63 -2.46
CA ILE A 75 -0.47 -4.04 -2.74
C ILE A 75 -1.12 -4.87 -1.64
N SER A 76 -1.85 -5.91 -2.05
CA SER A 76 -2.32 -6.98 -1.18
C SER A 76 -1.48 -8.23 -1.37
N GLY A 77 -1.19 -8.94 -0.29
CA GLY A 77 -0.55 -10.25 -0.32
C GLY A 77 -1.42 -11.27 0.42
N ALA A 78 -1.49 -12.48 -0.12
CA ALA A 78 -2.40 -13.51 0.37
C ALA A 78 -1.80 -14.92 0.36
N ASN A 79 -2.54 -15.87 0.93
CA ASN A 79 -2.16 -17.28 0.99
C ASN A 79 -2.35 -18.05 -0.33
N ASP A 80 -2.86 -17.39 -1.38
CA ASP A 80 -2.92 -17.90 -2.75
C ASP A 80 -1.63 -17.69 -3.54
N ASN A 81 -0.57 -17.27 -2.84
CA ASN A 81 0.77 -17.00 -3.35
C ASN A 81 0.83 -15.83 -4.34
N LEU A 82 -0.12 -14.91 -4.27
CA LEU A 82 -0.12 -13.69 -5.09
C LEU A 82 0.16 -12.45 -4.25
N ALA A 83 0.87 -11.50 -4.86
CA ALA A 83 0.93 -10.11 -4.44
C ALA A 83 0.30 -9.23 -5.53
N CYS A 84 -0.85 -8.63 -5.28
CA CYS A 84 -1.62 -7.91 -6.27
C CYS A 84 -1.61 -6.40 -6.01
N TYR A 85 -1.19 -5.63 -7.02
CA TYR A 85 -1.21 -4.17 -7.01
C TYR A 85 -2.53 -3.64 -7.57
N VAL A 86 -3.21 -2.80 -6.80
CA VAL A 86 -4.49 -2.20 -7.15
C VAL A 86 -4.36 -0.68 -7.12
N GLU A 87 -4.72 -0.02 -8.22
CA GLU A 87 -4.78 1.44 -8.32
C GLU A 87 -6.16 1.95 -7.93
N ILE A 88 -6.22 2.89 -6.98
CA ILE A 88 -7.48 3.46 -6.49
C ILE A 88 -8.21 4.21 -7.61
N GLU A 89 -7.51 4.95 -8.47
CA GLU A 89 -8.15 5.62 -9.60
C GLU A 89 -8.88 4.65 -10.54
N ARG A 90 -8.33 3.44 -10.76
CA ARG A 90 -8.98 2.45 -11.62
C ARG A 90 -10.27 1.92 -11.00
N ILE A 91 -10.32 1.79 -9.67
CA ILE A 91 -11.55 1.45 -8.94
C ILE A 91 -12.57 2.57 -9.13
N LEU A 92 -12.19 3.80 -8.81
CA LEU A 92 -13.11 4.95 -8.79
C LEU A 92 -13.65 5.30 -10.19
N LYS A 93 -12.86 5.09 -11.26
CA LYS A 93 -13.31 5.31 -12.64
C LYS A 93 -14.42 4.35 -13.09
N GLN A 94 -14.57 3.17 -12.48
CA GLN A 94 -15.65 2.23 -12.83
C GLN A 94 -17.04 2.79 -12.52
N ARG A 95 -17.13 3.71 -11.55
CA ARG A 95 -18.35 4.44 -11.22
C ARG A 95 -18.93 5.23 -12.41
N MET A 96 -18.07 5.71 -13.31
CA MET A 96 -18.45 6.59 -14.43
C MET A 96 -18.88 5.82 -15.69
N GLN A 97 -18.59 4.52 -15.78
CA GLN A 97 -18.94 3.70 -16.95
C GLN A 97 -20.31 3.02 -16.83
N HIS A 98 -20.94 3.10 -15.66
CA HIS A 98 -22.33 2.69 -15.43
C HIS A 98 -23.19 3.88 -14.99
N PRO A 99 -23.45 4.89 -15.85
CA PRO A 99 -24.65 5.69 -15.66
C PRO A 99 -25.84 4.74 -15.79
N SER A 100 -26.72 4.74 -14.79
CA SER A 100 -27.94 3.94 -14.76
C SER A 100 -28.68 3.93 -16.11
N GLU A 101 -28.62 2.82 -16.84
CA GLU A 101 -29.45 2.55 -18.04
C GLU A 101 -30.94 2.32 -17.67
N ARG A 102 -31.48 3.04 -16.67
CA ARG A 102 -32.88 2.90 -16.23
C ARG A 102 -33.79 4.08 -16.55
N ASP A 103 -33.29 5.11 -17.23
CA ASP A 103 -34.12 6.22 -17.68
C ASP A 103 -34.08 6.35 -19.21
N ASN A 104 -34.77 5.45 -19.93
CA ASN A 104 -35.19 5.71 -21.32
C ASN A 104 -36.32 4.79 -21.83
N HIS A 105 -37.33 4.53 -21.00
CA HIS A 105 -38.63 4.10 -21.50
C HIS A 105 -39.74 5.06 -21.06
N SER A 106 -39.68 6.29 -21.59
CA SER A 106 -40.82 7.19 -21.61
C SER A 106 -40.97 7.79 -23.02
N ARG A 107 -41.95 7.22 -23.73
CA ARG A 107 -42.76 7.84 -24.79
C ARG A 107 -42.02 8.41 -26.01
N GLU A 108 -42.00 7.60 -27.07
CA GLU A 108 -42.01 8.13 -28.43
C GLU A 108 -43.24 9.04 -28.62
N GLY A 109 -42.98 10.29 -29.00
CA GLY A 109 -43.99 11.30 -29.27
C GLY A 109 -43.39 12.50 -29.99
N SER A 110 -43.25 12.37 -31.32
CA SER A 110 -43.35 13.41 -32.34
C SER A 110 -42.51 14.71 -32.25
N ASN A 111 -41.59 14.85 -33.22
CA ASN A 111 -41.24 16.05 -34.00
C ASN A 111 -41.14 17.42 -33.30
N THR A 112 -39.96 18.05 -33.35
CA THR A 112 -39.63 19.04 -34.40
C THR A 112 -38.19 19.58 -34.30
N LEU A 113 -37.64 19.76 -35.50
CA LEU A 113 -36.44 20.49 -35.91
C LEU A 113 -36.25 21.83 -35.18
N HIS A 114 -35.03 22.22 -34.80
CA HIS A 114 -34.51 23.59 -35.02
C HIS A 114 -32.98 23.61 -35.03
N GLN A 115 -32.48 24.24 -36.10
CA GLN A 115 -31.10 24.43 -36.50
C GLN A 115 -30.52 25.65 -35.74
N GLY A 116 -29.29 25.57 -35.24
CA GLY A 116 -28.65 26.68 -34.52
C GLY A 116 -27.13 26.51 -34.39
N THR A 117 -26.42 27.18 -35.28
CA THR A 117 -24.96 27.28 -35.44
C THR A 117 -24.27 28.10 -34.34
N LEU A 118 -22.94 27.94 -34.19
CA LEU A 118 -21.91 28.76 -33.48
C LEU A 118 -21.41 28.13 -32.16
N SER A 119 -20.11 28.12 -31.80
CA SER A 119 -18.87 28.52 -32.47
C SER A 119 -17.70 27.86 -31.71
N LYS A 120 -16.65 27.47 -32.44
CA LYS A 120 -15.37 27.05 -31.87
C LYS A 120 -14.66 28.25 -31.24
N ARG A 121 -14.31 28.19 -29.95
CA ARG A 121 -13.10 28.86 -29.43
C ARG A 121 -12.28 27.90 -28.58
N ARG A 122 -11.04 27.74 -29.02
CA ARG A 122 -9.98 26.93 -28.46
C ARG A 122 -8.97 27.90 -27.85
N ASN A 123 -8.73 27.81 -26.55
CA ASN A 123 -7.45 28.16 -25.93
C ASN A 123 -7.37 27.51 -24.54
N GLY A 124 -6.91 26.26 -24.51
CA GLY A 124 -6.59 25.54 -23.28
C GLY A 124 -5.19 25.92 -22.80
N SER A 125 -5.13 26.64 -21.70
CA SER A 125 -3.91 26.76 -20.90
C SER A 125 -3.57 25.37 -20.35
N ARG A 126 -2.35 24.92 -20.65
CA ARG A 126 -1.91 23.52 -20.51
C ARG A 126 -1.24 23.25 -19.15
N ARG A 127 -1.76 23.86 -18.08
CA ARG A 127 -1.26 23.65 -16.70
C ARG A 127 -2.47 23.44 -15.79
N THR A 128 -2.30 22.49 -14.86
CA THR A 128 -3.17 22.11 -13.72
C THR A 128 -4.49 21.35 -13.98
N TRP A 129 -4.48 20.30 -14.82
CA TRP A 129 -5.62 19.35 -14.93
C TRP A 129 -5.48 18.07 -14.10
N MET A 130 -4.31 17.81 -13.50
CA MET A 130 -4.06 16.53 -12.81
C MET A 130 -4.51 16.52 -11.34
N ARG A 131 -4.62 17.68 -10.69
CA ARG A 131 -4.96 17.76 -9.25
C ARG A 131 -6.47 17.78 -9.01
N ASP A 132 -7.23 18.44 -9.89
CA ASP A 132 -8.69 18.59 -9.76
C ASP A 132 -9.47 17.32 -10.18
N SER A 133 -8.84 16.41 -10.91
CA SER A 133 -9.54 15.24 -11.46
C SER A 133 -9.91 14.23 -10.37
N MET A 134 -9.00 13.93 -9.44
CA MET A 134 -9.25 13.01 -8.32
C MET A 134 -10.35 13.54 -7.39
N GLU A 135 -10.44 14.86 -7.23
CA GLU A 135 -11.49 15.47 -6.44
C GLU A 135 -12.85 15.22 -7.11
N SER A 136 -13.03 15.56 -8.39
CA SER A 136 -14.30 15.32 -9.09
C SER A 136 -14.79 13.86 -9.13
N TYR A 137 -13.88 12.87 -9.15
CA TYR A 137 -14.23 11.45 -9.23
C TYR A 137 -14.84 10.87 -7.96
N VAL A 138 -14.51 11.43 -6.80
CA VAL A 138 -15.07 11.01 -5.50
C VAL A 138 -16.35 11.80 -5.18
N TYR A 139 -16.48 13.05 -5.65
CA TYR A 139 -17.56 13.99 -5.29
C TYR A 139 -18.65 14.13 -6.34
N GLY A 140 -19.08 13.03 -6.97
CA GLY A 140 -20.31 13.02 -7.77
C GLY A 140 -21.56 13.26 -6.90
N THR A 141 -21.72 14.47 -6.36
CA THR A 141 -22.99 14.99 -5.85
C THR A 141 -23.86 15.35 -7.04
N TYR A 142 -24.59 14.37 -7.57
CA TYR A 142 -25.87 14.70 -8.17
C TYR A 142 -26.91 14.54 -7.07
N PRO A 143 -27.56 15.61 -6.58
CA PRO A 143 -28.86 15.42 -5.97
C PRO A 143 -29.74 14.86 -7.10
N VAL A 144 -29.95 13.54 -7.13
CA VAL A 144 -31.02 12.97 -7.95
C VAL A 144 -32.31 13.28 -7.22
N THR A 145 -32.77 14.53 -7.33
CA THR A 145 -34.17 14.87 -7.08
C THR A 145 -34.98 14.19 -8.17
N LYS A 146 -35.45 12.96 -7.91
CA LYS A 146 -36.49 12.36 -8.73
C LYS A 146 -37.76 13.19 -8.53
N PHE A 147 -38.11 14.00 -9.51
CA PHE A 147 -39.45 14.59 -9.58
C PHE A 147 -40.44 13.47 -9.86
N GLY A 148 -41.21 13.09 -8.84
CA GLY A 148 -42.44 12.34 -9.08
C GLY A 148 -43.40 13.17 -9.95
N PRO A 149 -44.29 12.55 -10.72
CA PRO A 149 -45.30 13.27 -11.51
C PRO A 149 -46.22 14.17 -10.67
N ASP A 150 -46.15 14.07 -9.34
CA ASP A 150 -47.05 14.72 -8.39
C ASP A 150 -46.36 15.84 -7.56
N GLY A 151 -45.08 16.17 -7.85
CA GLY A 151 -44.40 17.30 -7.22
C GLY A 151 -43.97 17.13 -5.75
N GLU A 152 -44.09 15.93 -5.17
CA GLU A 152 -43.56 15.63 -3.83
C GLU A 152 -42.09 15.19 -3.89
N THR A 153 -41.24 15.87 -3.10
CA THR A 153 -39.84 15.50 -2.87
C THR A 153 -39.78 14.25 -1.99
N ARG A 154 -39.59 13.07 -2.58
CA ARG A 154 -39.23 11.86 -1.83
C ARG A 154 -37.71 11.76 -1.79
N ASN A 155 -37.13 11.84 -0.59
CA ASN A 155 -35.74 11.43 -0.37
C ASN A 155 -35.67 9.93 -0.69
N ALA A 156 -35.15 9.59 -1.87
CA ALA A 156 -34.80 8.21 -2.17
C ALA A 156 -33.61 7.86 -1.28
N THR A 157 -33.85 7.15 -0.19
CA THR A 157 -32.81 6.43 0.55
C THR A 157 -32.29 5.37 -0.40
N LEU A 158 -31.21 5.67 -1.12
CA LEU A 158 -30.41 4.64 -1.77
C LEU A 158 -29.85 3.78 -0.65
N ASP A 159 -30.01 2.46 -0.73
CA ASP A 159 -29.35 1.57 0.20
C ASP A 159 -27.83 1.78 0.05
N PRO A 160 -27.08 2.04 1.14
CA PRO A 160 -25.63 2.25 1.07
C PRO A 160 -24.86 1.10 0.40
N GLU A 161 -25.46 -0.09 0.34
CA GLU A 161 -24.91 -1.27 -0.34
C GLU A 161 -24.95 -1.15 -1.87
N ASP A 162 -25.86 -0.34 -2.45
CA ASP A 162 -26.00 -0.17 -3.90
C ASP A 162 -24.88 0.70 -4.53
N ASP A 163 -24.10 1.43 -3.73
CA ASP A 163 -23.00 2.31 -4.18
C ASP A 163 -21.60 1.69 -3.96
N VAL A 164 -21.52 0.46 -3.46
CA VAL A 164 -20.24 -0.24 -3.25
C VAL A 164 -19.67 -0.72 -4.59
N ILE A 165 -18.47 -0.28 -4.95
CA ILE A 165 -17.82 -0.65 -6.22
C ILE A 165 -17.30 -2.09 -6.14
N PRO A 166 -17.79 -3.04 -6.96
CA PRO A 166 -17.28 -4.40 -6.99
C PRO A 166 -16.05 -4.48 -7.91
N VAL A 167 -14.89 -4.79 -7.34
CA VAL A 167 -13.65 -5.05 -8.09
C VAL A 167 -13.40 -6.55 -8.11
N ARG A 168 -13.37 -7.14 -9.30
CA ARG A 168 -13.18 -8.57 -9.53
C ARG A 168 -11.76 -8.86 -9.99
N ARG A 169 -11.34 -10.11 -9.84
CA ARG A 169 -10.10 -10.63 -10.41
C ARG A 169 -9.96 -10.28 -11.90
N GLY A 170 -8.77 -9.88 -12.31
CA GLY A 170 -8.45 -9.31 -13.62
C GLY A 170 -8.60 -7.78 -13.69
N GLN A 171 -9.12 -7.12 -12.65
CA GLN A 171 -9.22 -5.65 -12.57
C GLN A 171 -8.12 -5.02 -11.71
N GLU A 172 -7.29 -5.82 -11.04
CA GLU A 172 -5.98 -5.40 -10.55
C GLU A 172 -5.13 -4.77 -11.67
N LYS A 173 -4.10 -4.01 -11.30
CA LYS A 173 -3.11 -3.56 -12.28
C LYS A 173 -2.09 -4.64 -12.59
N HIS A 174 -1.54 -5.25 -11.54
CA HIS A 174 -0.54 -6.32 -11.64
C HIS A 174 -0.79 -7.35 -10.54
N CYS A 175 -0.44 -8.61 -10.78
CA CYS A 175 -0.33 -9.63 -9.73
C CYS A 175 0.97 -10.41 -9.91
N TRP A 176 1.87 -10.29 -8.95
CA TRP A 176 3.13 -11.03 -8.92
C TRP A 176 2.95 -12.37 -8.23
N LYS A 177 3.44 -13.43 -8.89
CA LYS A 177 3.37 -14.78 -8.37
C LYS A 177 4.60 -15.12 -7.53
N HIS A 178 4.36 -15.73 -6.38
CA HIS A 178 5.35 -16.37 -5.53
C HIS A 178 5.06 -17.87 -5.44
N ASP A 179 5.98 -18.63 -4.83
CA ASP A 179 5.77 -20.05 -4.54
C ASP A 179 5.20 -20.31 -3.13
N ALA A 180 4.85 -19.24 -2.40
CA ALA A 180 4.25 -19.28 -1.07
C ALA A 180 3.46 -17.99 -0.76
N ALA A 181 2.74 -17.99 0.38
CA ALA A 181 2.02 -16.83 0.88
C ALA A 181 2.91 -15.58 0.98
N VAL A 182 2.36 -14.41 0.64
CA VAL A 182 3.08 -13.14 0.63
C VAL A 182 2.63 -12.27 1.81
N LYS A 183 3.39 -12.32 2.91
CA LYS A 183 3.12 -11.48 4.09
C LYS A 183 3.95 -10.19 4.11
N ALA A 184 5.16 -10.23 3.56
CA ALA A 184 6.08 -9.12 3.66
C ALA A 184 6.00 -8.27 2.39
N ILE A 185 5.61 -7.00 2.53
CA ILE A 185 5.50 -6.04 1.43
C ILE A 185 6.06 -4.71 1.93
N ALA A 186 6.95 -4.08 1.16
CA ALA A 186 7.51 -2.78 1.50
C ALA A 186 7.84 -1.95 0.25
N PHE A 187 7.20 -0.80 0.12
CA PHE A 187 7.57 0.22 -0.87
C PHE A 187 8.84 0.95 -0.44
N CYS A 188 9.73 1.20 -1.41
CA CYS A 188 10.93 2.00 -1.18
C CYS A 188 10.55 3.48 -0.98
N PRO A 189 10.95 4.13 0.13
CA PRO A 189 10.54 5.49 0.42
C PRO A 189 11.31 6.58 -0.34
N TRP A 190 12.40 6.26 -1.04
CA TRP A 190 13.19 7.22 -1.84
C TRP A 190 13.22 6.91 -3.34
N GLN A 191 12.65 5.79 -3.77
CA GLN A 191 12.57 5.42 -5.18
C GLN A 191 11.14 5.04 -5.53
N ASP A 192 10.47 5.96 -6.22
CA ASP A 192 9.13 5.74 -6.75
C ASP A 192 9.11 4.50 -7.64
N ASN A 193 8.02 3.74 -7.55
CA ASN A 193 7.79 2.48 -8.26
C ASN A 193 8.68 1.30 -7.85
N LEU A 194 9.56 1.41 -6.85
CA LEU A 194 10.27 0.24 -6.31
C LEU A 194 9.49 -0.36 -5.14
N VAL A 195 9.17 -1.65 -5.24
CA VAL A 195 8.56 -2.42 -4.14
C VAL A 195 9.32 -3.73 -3.93
N ALA A 196 9.50 -4.11 -2.67
CA ALA A 196 9.98 -5.41 -2.27
C ALA A 196 8.83 -6.27 -1.73
N THR A 197 8.74 -7.51 -2.16
CA THR A 197 7.83 -8.54 -1.63
C THR A 197 8.62 -9.74 -1.13
N GLY A 198 8.20 -10.34 -0.03
CA GLY A 198 8.87 -11.49 0.58
C GLY A 198 7.92 -12.66 0.71
N GLY A 199 8.32 -13.82 0.17
CA GLY A 199 7.50 -15.01 0.20
C GLY A 199 7.73 -15.92 1.40
N GLY A 200 6.72 -16.75 1.63
CA GLY A 200 6.62 -17.70 2.72
C GLY A 200 7.57 -18.89 2.66
N SER A 201 7.20 -19.97 3.36
CA SER A 201 8.08 -21.13 3.60
C SER A 201 8.49 -21.93 2.37
N ASN A 202 7.75 -21.86 1.25
CA ASN A 202 8.14 -22.53 0.01
C ASN A 202 8.89 -21.61 -0.95
N ASP A 203 8.68 -20.29 -0.87
CA ASP A 203 9.29 -19.28 -1.75
C ASP A 203 10.67 -18.85 -1.23
N LYS A 204 10.74 -18.45 0.06
CA LYS A 204 11.98 -18.06 0.76
C LYS A 204 12.83 -17.04 0.01
N CYS A 205 12.18 -16.17 -0.74
CA CYS A 205 12.82 -15.16 -1.56
C CYS A 205 12.30 -13.77 -1.21
N ILE A 206 13.16 -12.77 -1.40
CA ILE A 206 12.79 -11.36 -1.46
C ILE A 206 12.86 -10.97 -2.93
N HIS A 207 11.75 -10.55 -3.50
CA HIS A 207 11.65 -10.09 -4.88
C HIS A 207 11.50 -8.58 -4.91
N PHE A 208 12.20 -7.92 -5.83
CA PHE A 208 12.13 -6.48 -6.05
C PHE A 208 11.46 -6.22 -7.39
N TRP A 209 10.42 -5.42 -7.42
CA TRP A 209 9.60 -5.17 -8.61
C TRP A 209 9.56 -3.69 -8.94
N HIS A 210 9.44 -3.41 -10.23
CA HIS A 210 9.03 -2.10 -10.72
C HIS A 210 7.50 -2.06 -10.90
N VAL A 211 6.81 -1.32 -10.03
CA VAL A 211 5.34 -1.26 -9.95
C VAL A 211 4.70 -0.81 -11.26
N GLY A 212 5.34 0.08 -12.02
CA GLY A 212 4.76 0.64 -13.24
C GLY A 212 4.85 -0.26 -14.47
N SER A 213 5.86 -1.14 -14.53
CA SER A 213 6.15 -1.98 -15.70
C SER A 213 6.05 -3.48 -15.41
N GLU A 214 5.71 -3.85 -14.18
CA GLU A 214 5.65 -5.24 -13.69
C GLU A 214 7.01 -5.97 -13.68
N ALA A 215 8.10 -5.30 -14.06
CA ALA A 215 9.40 -5.93 -14.20
C ALA A 215 9.95 -6.42 -12.85
N LEU A 216 10.39 -7.68 -12.80
CA LEU A 216 11.23 -8.20 -11.72
C LEU A 216 12.64 -7.61 -11.87
N LEU A 217 13.08 -6.84 -10.89
CA LEU A 217 14.36 -6.15 -10.88
C LEU A 217 15.48 -7.00 -10.26
N ALA A 218 15.17 -7.69 -9.17
CA ALA A 218 16.12 -8.55 -8.47
C ALA A 218 15.40 -9.58 -7.60
N THR A 219 16.09 -10.65 -7.25
CA THR A 219 15.63 -11.64 -6.26
C THR A 219 16.78 -12.01 -5.33
N ILE A 220 16.51 -12.05 -4.03
CA ILE A 220 17.44 -12.54 -3.01
C ILE A 220 16.85 -13.81 -2.41
N VAL A 221 17.57 -14.92 -2.55
CA VAL A 221 17.24 -16.17 -1.84
C VAL A 221 17.73 -16.05 -0.41
N VAL A 222 16.83 -16.20 0.56
CA VAL A 222 17.14 -16.03 2.00
C VAL A 222 17.00 -17.32 2.80
N SER A 223 16.60 -18.43 2.16
CA SER A 223 16.49 -19.77 2.77
C SER A 223 15.60 -19.84 4.03
N ALA A 224 14.75 -18.85 4.25
CA ALA A 224 13.77 -18.81 5.33
C ALA A 224 12.49 -18.09 4.89
N GLN A 225 11.38 -18.37 5.56
CA GLN A 225 10.14 -17.61 5.37
C GLN A 225 10.39 -16.12 5.67
N VAL A 226 10.09 -15.23 4.73
CA VAL A 226 10.16 -13.78 4.96
C VAL A 226 8.89 -13.33 5.69
N THR A 227 9.05 -12.66 6.84
CA THR A 227 7.89 -12.23 7.66
C THR A 227 7.67 -10.73 7.70
N SER A 228 8.71 -9.92 7.51
CA SER A 228 8.59 -8.47 7.31
C SER A 228 9.76 -7.92 6.48
N LEU A 229 9.51 -6.81 5.80
CA LEU A 229 10.48 -6.05 5.02
C LEU A 229 10.38 -4.58 5.43
N ILE A 230 11.52 -3.93 5.65
CA ILE A 230 11.58 -2.54 6.12
C ILE A 230 12.74 -1.84 5.41
N TRP A 231 12.45 -0.79 4.65
CA TRP A 231 13.47 0.05 4.02
C TRP A 231 14.06 1.06 5.01
N SER A 232 15.36 1.33 4.90
CA SER A 232 16.06 2.35 5.69
C SER A 232 15.86 3.75 5.13
N THR A 233 15.21 4.65 5.85
CA THR A 233 15.02 6.04 5.34
C THR A 233 16.31 6.86 5.20
N THR A 234 17.46 6.32 5.63
CA THR A 234 18.75 7.03 5.63
C THR A 234 19.84 6.32 4.83
N ARG A 235 19.64 5.06 4.43
CA ARG A 235 20.61 4.25 3.70
C ARG A 235 19.94 3.50 2.56
N PRO A 236 20.63 3.21 1.45
CA PRO A 236 20.10 2.37 0.38
C PRO A 236 20.13 0.89 0.81
N GLU A 237 19.35 0.55 1.84
CA GLU A 237 19.35 -0.75 2.49
C GLU A 237 17.93 -1.15 2.90
N ILE A 238 17.70 -2.47 2.93
CA ILE A 238 16.44 -3.08 3.34
C ILE A 238 16.71 -4.14 4.41
N ALA A 239 15.96 -4.09 5.50
CA ALA A 239 15.94 -5.11 6.53
C ALA A 239 14.83 -6.12 6.27
N ALA A 240 15.14 -7.39 6.49
CA ALA A 240 14.21 -8.49 6.43
C ALA A 240 14.20 -9.24 7.77
N THR A 241 13.03 -9.71 8.20
CA THR A 241 12.89 -10.64 9.32
C THR A 241 12.40 -12.00 8.85
N PHE A 242 12.83 -13.04 9.56
CA PHE A 242 12.67 -14.42 9.11
C PHE A 242 11.92 -15.31 10.09
N GLY A 243 11.11 -16.19 9.51
CA GLY A 243 10.41 -17.25 10.20
C GLY A 243 11.21 -18.53 10.28
N TYR A 244 10.60 -19.64 9.85
CA TYR A 244 11.27 -20.94 9.86
C TYR A 244 12.33 -21.01 8.74
N PRO A 245 13.59 -21.28 9.08
CA PRO A 245 14.66 -21.48 8.13
C PRO A 245 14.65 -22.91 7.57
N THR A 246 15.09 -23.10 6.33
CA THR A 246 15.34 -24.42 5.75
C THR A 246 16.36 -24.28 4.60
N PRO A 247 17.61 -24.77 4.76
CA PRO A 247 18.13 -25.53 5.91
C PRO A 247 18.15 -24.72 7.21
N ASP A 248 18.24 -25.40 8.36
CA ASP A 248 18.20 -24.72 9.66
C ASP A 248 19.37 -23.73 9.81
N HIS A 249 19.06 -22.53 10.32
CA HIS A 249 20.04 -21.48 10.62
C HIS A 249 19.52 -20.51 11.69
N PRO A 250 20.41 -19.86 12.46
CA PRO A 250 19.99 -19.07 13.62
C PRO A 250 19.56 -17.63 13.28
N TYR A 251 19.81 -17.16 12.06
CA TYR A 251 19.50 -15.79 11.65
C TYR A 251 18.00 -15.53 11.57
N ARG A 252 17.55 -14.43 12.20
CA ARG A 252 16.14 -13.99 12.22
C ARG A 252 15.93 -12.57 11.75
N VAL A 253 17.02 -11.82 11.61
CA VAL A 253 17.05 -10.52 10.95
C VAL A 253 18.27 -10.49 10.04
N ALA A 254 18.13 -9.96 8.83
CA ALA A 254 19.24 -9.59 7.96
C ALA A 254 18.98 -8.23 7.31
N VAL A 255 20.07 -7.55 6.95
CA VAL A 255 20.04 -6.29 6.22
C VAL A 255 20.77 -6.51 4.90
N PHE A 256 20.16 -6.08 3.81
CA PHE A 256 20.69 -6.17 2.46
C PHE A 256 20.86 -4.77 1.89
N SER A 257 21.96 -4.54 1.17
CA SER A 257 22.17 -3.33 0.39
C SER A 257 21.36 -3.37 -0.91
N TRP A 258 20.98 -2.19 -1.39
CA TRP A 258 20.31 -1.98 -2.67
C TRP A 258 21.11 -0.98 -3.52
N PRO A 259 21.29 -1.19 -4.84
CA PRO A 259 20.77 -2.29 -5.66
C PRO A 259 21.64 -3.56 -5.64
N SER A 260 22.79 -3.56 -4.96
CA SER A 260 23.76 -4.66 -5.07
C SER A 260 23.30 -5.99 -4.46
N CYS A 261 22.20 -5.99 -3.67
CA CYS A 261 21.59 -7.16 -3.04
C CYS A 261 22.52 -7.92 -2.06
N LYS A 262 23.65 -7.34 -1.67
CA LYS A 262 24.61 -7.96 -0.74
C LYS A 262 24.09 -7.88 0.69
N GLN A 263 24.18 -8.98 1.43
CA GLN A 263 23.94 -8.98 2.88
C GLN A 263 25.02 -8.15 3.59
N VAL A 264 24.61 -7.10 4.30
CA VAL A 264 25.51 -6.18 5.03
C VAL A 264 25.45 -6.36 6.54
N GLY A 265 24.50 -7.14 7.04
CA GLY A 265 24.40 -7.52 8.45
C GLY A 265 23.37 -8.61 8.69
N ALA A 266 23.54 -9.38 9.76
CA ALA A 266 22.57 -10.38 10.19
C ALA A 266 22.60 -10.55 11.72
N ILE A 267 21.44 -10.88 12.30
CA ILE A 267 21.27 -11.08 13.74
C ILE A 267 20.72 -12.49 13.96
N ALA A 268 21.50 -13.27 14.70
CA ALA A 268 21.12 -14.60 15.16
C ALA A 268 20.29 -14.52 16.44
N TRP A 269 19.28 -15.38 16.59
CA TRP A 269 18.51 -15.54 17.81
C TRP A 269 18.79 -16.91 18.44
N SER A 270 19.15 -16.91 19.73
CA SER A 270 19.32 -18.15 20.49
C SER A 270 17.99 -18.89 20.63
N GLY A 271 18.02 -20.22 20.55
CA GLY A 271 16.84 -21.07 20.62
C GLY A 271 15.93 -21.03 19.38
N GLY A 272 16.29 -20.25 18.36
CA GLY A 272 15.62 -20.23 17.05
C GLY A 272 14.12 -19.88 17.02
N PRO A 273 13.55 -19.04 17.92
CA PRO A 273 12.17 -18.64 17.77
C PRO A 273 11.96 -17.88 16.45
N ARG A 274 10.77 -17.96 15.87
CA ARG A 274 10.45 -17.33 14.58
C ARG A 274 10.08 -15.87 14.80
N ALA A 275 10.58 -14.97 13.94
CA ALA A 275 10.05 -13.60 13.85
C ALA A 275 8.67 -13.63 13.16
N LEU A 276 7.66 -13.02 13.79
CA LEU A 276 6.27 -13.03 13.31
C LEU A 276 5.93 -11.76 12.51
N SER A 277 6.37 -10.61 12.99
CA SER A 277 6.17 -9.30 12.39
C SER A 277 7.21 -8.32 12.93
N ALA A 278 7.60 -7.35 12.13
CA ALA A 278 8.48 -6.26 12.54
C ALA A 278 7.94 -4.91 12.06
N ILE A 279 8.21 -3.88 12.87
CA ILE A 279 7.91 -2.49 12.51
C ILE A 279 9.13 -1.60 12.79
N PRO A 280 9.30 -0.49 12.03
CA PRO A 280 10.25 0.54 12.40
C PRO A 280 9.92 1.11 13.77
N TYR A 281 10.94 1.37 14.58
CA TYR A 281 10.81 2.05 15.84
C TYR A 281 11.66 3.33 15.81
N PRO A 282 11.03 4.52 15.79
CA PRO A 282 11.73 5.80 15.62
C PRO A 282 12.46 6.27 16.88
N LYS A 283 12.40 5.50 17.96
CA LYS A 283 13.09 5.76 19.23
C LYS A 283 14.06 4.61 19.49
N GLY A 284 14.98 4.74 20.44
CA GLY A 284 15.74 3.60 20.95
C GLY A 284 15.14 3.05 22.25
N PRO A 285 15.63 1.91 22.77
CA PRO A 285 15.33 1.41 24.12
C PRO A 285 15.23 2.51 25.20
N ALA A 286 14.25 2.39 26.11
CA ALA A 286 13.89 3.42 27.08
C ALA A 286 15.00 3.76 28.10
N ASP A 287 15.97 2.87 28.27
CA ASP A 287 17.14 2.97 29.15
C ASP A 287 18.34 3.68 28.52
N ALA A 288 18.24 4.14 27.27
CA ALA A 288 19.33 4.84 26.62
C ALA A 288 19.53 6.27 27.14
N PRO A 289 20.79 6.75 27.21
CA PRO A 289 21.10 8.09 27.67
C PRO A 289 20.35 9.16 26.86
N LYS A 290 19.68 10.09 27.55
CA LYS A 290 19.00 11.23 26.90
C LYS A 290 19.99 12.00 26.04
N GLY A 291 19.69 12.13 24.74
CA GLY A 291 20.52 12.87 23.78
C GLY A 291 21.56 12.03 23.03
N SER A 292 21.69 10.73 23.33
CA SER A 292 22.63 9.83 22.63
C SER A 292 22.15 9.39 21.24
N ARG A 293 20.86 9.57 20.91
CA ARG A 293 20.25 8.94 19.73
C ARG A 293 19.62 9.98 18.84
N THR A 294 20.13 10.09 17.61
CA THR A 294 19.55 10.97 16.60
C THR A 294 18.31 10.32 16.00
N ALA A 295 17.39 11.12 15.43
CA ALA A 295 16.22 10.65 14.67
C ALA A 295 16.58 9.84 13.39
N ARG A 296 17.85 9.46 13.23
CA ARG A 296 18.46 8.80 12.07
C ARG A 296 18.91 7.37 12.37
N GLU A 297 18.88 6.95 13.63
CA GLU A 297 19.17 5.57 14.03
C GLU A 297 18.01 4.63 13.67
N GLY A 298 18.33 3.55 12.98
CA GLY A 298 17.36 2.56 12.56
C GLY A 298 17.17 1.46 13.58
N THR A 299 16.17 1.61 14.46
CA THR A 299 15.72 0.49 15.31
C THR A 299 14.49 -0.15 14.69
N ILE A 300 14.42 -1.48 14.76
CA ILE A 300 13.19 -2.23 14.49
C ILE A 300 12.75 -2.95 15.76
N ILE A 301 11.43 -3.06 15.93
CA ILE A 301 10.83 -3.91 16.94
C ILE A 301 10.27 -5.15 16.25
N VAL A 302 10.58 -6.33 16.81
CA VAL A 302 10.16 -7.61 16.25
C VAL A 302 9.34 -8.40 17.27
N ALA A 303 8.13 -8.77 16.89
CA ALA A 303 7.31 -9.72 17.62
C ALA A 303 7.74 -11.15 17.29
N SER A 304 7.91 -11.99 18.32
CA SER A 304 8.51 -13.32 18.20
C SER A 304 7.59 -14.43 18.72
N SER A 305 7.73 -15.63 18.18
CA SER A 305 6.93 -16.81 18.56
C SER A 305 7.15 -17.29 20.00
N ASP A 306 8.22 -16.82 20.66
CA ASP A 306 8.52 -17.08 22.08
C ASP A 306 7.76 -16.14 23.04
N ARG A 307 6.75 -15.41 22.56
CA ARG A 307 5.96 -14.43 23.33
C ARG A 307 6.79 -13.23 23.82
N SER A 308 7.86 -12.88 23.09
CA SER A 308 8.68 -11.71 23.37
C SER A 308 8.58 -10.64 22.28
N ILE A 309 8.88 -9.41 22.67
CA ILE A 309 9.13 -8.28 21.78
C ILE A 309 10.62 -7.95 21.87
N LYS A 310 11.33 -7.99 20.74
CA LYS A 310 12.78 -7.78 20.67
C LYS A 310 13.09 -6.48 19.93
N PHE A 311 14.04 -5.70 20.45
CA PHE A 311 14.49 -4.44 19.85
C PHE A 311 15.84 -4.69 19.17
N HIS A 312 15.97 -4.28 17.92
CA HIS A 312 17.20 -4.45 17.15
C HIS A 312 17.61 -3.12 16.52
N GLU A 313 18.77 -2.61 16.93
CA GLU A 313 19.43 -1.50 16.26
C GLU A 313 20.18 -2.03 15.04
N ILE A 314 19.67 -1.72 13.85
CA ILE A 314 20.14 -2.29 12.57
C ILE A 314 20.80 -1.26 11.65
N TRP A 315 20.61 0.04 11.92
CA TRP A 315 21.32 1.14 11.24
C TRP A 315 21.93 2.12 12.26
N PRO A 316 23.03 1.74 12.95
CA PRO A 316 23.70 2.58 13.95
C PRO A 316 24.43 3.76 13.30
N GLU A 317 24.44 4.92 13.95
CA GLU A 317 25.17 6.10 13.49
C GLU A 317 26.70 5.87 13.54
N GLY A 318 27.44 6.36 12.53
CA GLY A 318 28.91 6.35 12.54
C GLY A 318 29.63 5.03 12.21
N SER A 319 28.93 3.92 11.99
CA SER A 319 29.57 2.65 11.59
C SER A 319 29.55 2.42 10.07
N LYS A 320 30.75 2.26 9.48
CA LYS A 320 30.95 1.33 8.36
C LYS A 320 30.59 -0.06 8.88
N ALA A 321 29.71 -0.76 8.18
CA ALA A 321 29.10 -2.01 8.62
C ALA A 321 30.12 -3.00 9.22
N THR A 322 30.02 -3.26 10.52
CA THR A 322 30.60 -4.45 11.14
C THR A 322 29.53 -5.11 12.00
N PHE A 323 28.70 -5.93 11.35
CA PHE A 323 27.89 -6.94 12.03
C PHE A 323 28.41 -8.32 11.61
N GLY A 324 29.12 -8.96 12.55
CA GLY A 324 29.49 -10.38 12.57
C GLY A 324 29.68 -11.11 11.25
N GLY A 325 30.88 -11.02 10.66
CA GLY A 325 31.37 -11.90 9.61
C GLY A 325 32.84 -11.61 9.30
N PHE A 326 33.73 -12.59 9.55
CA PHE A 326 35.15 -12.52 9.21
C PHE A 326 35.32 -12.32 7.69
N GLY A 327 35.99 -11.24 7.30
CA GLY A 327 36.33 -10.96 5.89
C GLY A 327 37.44 -9.93 5.82
N MET A 328 38.63 -10.39 5.41
CA MET A 328 39.88 -9.64 5.33
C MET A 328 39.81 -8.42 4.40
N LEU A 329 40.41 -7.33 4.86
CA LEU A 329 40.96 -6.19 4.12
C LEU A 329 39.98 -5.13 3.59
N GLY A 330 40.22 -3.91 4.06
CA GLY A 330 39.46 -2.71 3.70
C GLY A 330 39.74 -2.19 2.29
N GLY A 331 38.76 -1.46 1.77
CA GLY A 331 38.83 -0.66 0.56
C GLY A 331 37.80 0.46 0.67
N SER A 332 38.26 1.69 0.44
CA SER A 332 37.58 2.96 0.68
C SER A 332 36.41 3.28 -0.28
N ASP A 333 35.55 4.19 0.17
CA ASP A 333 34.52 4.88 -0.63
C ASP A 333 35.18 5.74 -1.71
N ILE A 334 34.81 5.57 -2.99
CA ILE A 334 34.85 6.56 -4.07
C ILE A 334 34.12 5.95 -5.30
N LEU A 335 33.01 6.59 -5.69
CA LEU A 335 32.37 6.60 -7.02
C LEU A 335 31.96 5.26 -7.67
N GLU A 336 30.66 4.93 -7.65
CA GLU A 336 29.96 4.42 -8.85
C GLU A 336 28.54 4.99 -8.88
N GLY A 337 28.42 6.18 -9.47
CA GLY A 337 27.17 6.68 -10.02
C GLY A 337 27.18 6.46 -11.53
N LEU A 338 26.04 6.01 -12.04
CA LEU A 338 25.64 5.92 -13.45
C LEU A 338 26.26 4.78 -14.29
N ASP A 339 25.34 4.20 -15.07
CA ASP A 339 25.46 3.21 -16.13
C ASP A 339 25.74 1.75 -15.77
N GLY A 340 24.79 0.93 -16.21
CA GLY A 340 24.78 -0.51 -16.03
C GLY A 340 25.89 -1.21 -16.77
N ILE A 341 26.18 -2.42 -16.29
CA ILE A 341 26.53 -3.61 -17.06
C ILE A 341 26.28 -4.78 -16.11
N GLU A 342 25.51 -5.75 -16.61
CA GLU A 342 25.27 -7.05 -15.97
C GLU A 342 26.59 -7.71 -15.55
N LYS A 343 26.60 -8.35 -14.39
CA LYS A 343 27.47 -9.51 -14.16
C LYS A 343 26.71 -10.62 -13.46
N GLU A 344 26.71 -11.76 -14.16
CA GLU A 344 26.23 -13.07 -13.75
C GLU A 344 26.78 -13.50 -12.39
N GLY A 345 25.89 -14.14 -11.63
CA GLY A 345 26.15 -15.44 -11.02
C GLY A 345 27.17 -15.47 -9.89
N ASP A 346 26.67 -15.42 -8.66
CA ASP A 346 27.20 -16.28 -7.61
C ASP A 346 26.04 -16.88 -6.80
N VAL A 347 25.86 -18.20 -6.98
CA VAL A 347 24.99 -19.05 -6.16
C VAL A 347 25.75 -19.38 -4.88
N ILE A 348 25.32 -18.81 -3.76
CA ILE A 348 25.81 -19.22 -2.45
C ILE A 348 25.03 -20.47 -2.04
N ARG A 349 25.74 -21.59 -1.91
CA ARG A 349 25.23 -22.86 -1.36
C ARG A 349 25.14 -22.83 0.16
#